data_AF-A0A820R0F7-F1
#
_entry.id   AF-A0A820R0F7-F1
#
_cell.length_a   1.000
_cell.length_b   1.000
_cell.length_c   1.000
_cell.angle_alpha   90.00
_cell.angle_beta   90.00
_cell.angle_gamma   90.00
#
_symmetry.space_group_name_H-M   'P 1'
#
loop_
_entity.id
_entity.type
_entity.pdbx_description
1 polymer ?
#
loop_
_entity_poly.entity_id
_entity_poly.type
_entity_poly.pdbx_seq_one_letter_code
_entity_poly.pdbx_strand_id
1 'polypeptide(L)'
;MHKVSLVRSALEVFQKATEANIDLLSMNSNKAYKVYVRLMFLRIGEIDTLNEKYQAQIAIESRWSIELDKISSNLSSDELNRLLHGKSIAFMK
;
A
#
# COMPACT_ATOMS: atom_id res chain seq x y z
N MET A 1 4.30 26.11 -8.86
CA MET A 1 4.93 24.84 -9.30
C MET A 1 5.25 23.86 -8.14
N HIS A 2 4.61 23.96 -6.96
CA HIS A 2 5.06 23.28 -5.73
C HIS A 2 4.31 21.99 -5.30
N LYS A 3 3.16 21.65 -5.91
CA LYS A 3 2.38 20.45 -5.54
C LYS A 3 3.01 19.12 -5.96
N VAL A 4 3.93 19.13 -6.93
CA VAL A 4 4.51 17.91 -7.54
C VAL A 4 5.61 17.28 -6.67
N SER A 5 6.29 18.07 -5.85
CA SER A 5 7.39 17.60 -4.99
C SER A 5 6.90 16.72 -3.83
N LEU A 6 5.80 17.11 -3.18
CA LEU A 6 5.26 16.43 -1.99
C LEU A 6 4.74 15.01 -2.29
N VAL A 7 4.07 14.86 -3.44
CA VAL A 7 3.57 13.56 -3.92
C VAL A 7 4.73 12.62 -4.20
N ARG A 8 5.83 13.15 -4.74
CA ARG A 8 7.02 12.35 -5.07
C ARG A 8 7.69 11.79 -3.82
N SER A 9 7.89 12.61 -2.78
CA SER A 9 8.51 12.15 -1.54
C SER A 9 7.67 11.14 -0.77
N ALA A 10 6.34 11.30 -0.74
CA ALA A 10 5.44 10.30 -0.17
C ALA A 10 5.42 9.00 -0.98
N LEU A 11 5.48 9.10 -2.31
CA LEU A 11 5.58 7.95 -3.21
C LEU A 11 6.91 7.22 -3.03
N GLU A 12 8.02 7.92 -2.80
CA GLU A 12 9.35 7.34 -2.56
C GLU A 12 9.42 6.61 -1.21
N VAL A 13 8.85 7.18 -0.14
CA VAL A 13 8.74 6.51 1.16
C VAL A 13 7.85 5.27 1.05
N PHE A 14 6.74 5.39 0.31
CA PHE A 14 5.87 4.26 0.04
C PHE A 14 6.59 3.18 -0.77
N GLN A 15 7.28 3.53 -1.87
CA GLN A 15 8.06 2.61 -2.68
C GLN A 15 9.10 1.88 -1.85
N LYS A 16 9.87 2.57 -1.00
CA LYS A 16 10.83 1.90 -0.11
C LYS A 16 10.17 0.94 0.88
N ALA A 17 9.02 1.31 1.44
CA ALA A 17 8.27 0.45 2.34
C ALA A 17 7.58 -0.72 1.63
N THR A 18 7.21 -0.55 0.35
CA THR A 18 6.65 -1.61 -0.48
C THR A 18 7.74 -2.52 -1.03
N GLU A 19 8.88 -2.03 -1.50
CA GLU A 19 10.04 -2.83 -1.94
C GLU A 19 10.47 -3.81 -0.83
N ALA A 20 10.58 -3.32 0.42
CA ALA A 20 10.90 -4.16 1.58
C ALA A 20 9.86 -5.27 1.89
N ASN A 21 8.61 -5.15 1.41
CA ASN A 21 7.54 -6.13 1.61
C ASN A 21 7.14 -6.90 0.32
N ILE A 22 7.46 -6.36 -0.85
CA ILE A 22 7.18 -6.93 -2.17
C ILE A 22 8.29 -7.92 -2.58
N ASP A 23 9.48 -7.82 -1.99
CA ASP A 23 10.52 -8.84 -2.17
C ASP A 23 10.10 -10.23 -1.67
N LEU A 24 9.02 -10.34 -0.87
CA LEU A 24 8.41 -11.63 -0.50
C LEU A 24 7.44 -12.19 -1.57
N LEU A 25 7.07 -11.44 -2.60
CA LEU A 25 6.08 -11.83 -3.63
C LEU A 25 6.56 -11.63 -5.08
N SER A 26 7.75 -11.07 -5.31
CA SER A 26 8.21 -10.64 -6.65
C SER A 26 9.14 -11.62 -7.39
N MET A 27 9.36 -12.84 -6.89
CA MET A 27 10.11 -13.82 -7.69
C MET A 27 9.21 -14.45 -8.76
N ASN A 28 9.35 -13.93 -9.99
CA ASN A 28 8.92 -14.48 -11.29
C ASN A 28 7.59 -14.02 -11.91
N SER A 29 7.41 -12.72 -12.15
CA SER A 29 6.59 -12.34 -13.33
C SER A 29 7.01 -11.02 -13.94
N ASN A 30 7.25 -11.03 -15.26
CA ASN A 30 7.53 -9.86 -16.11
C ASN A 30 6.31 -8.94 -16.28
N LYS A 31 5.40 -8.93 -15.30
CA LYS A 31 4.06 -8.33 -15.36
C LYS A 31 4.02 -7.21 -14.33
N ALA A 32 3.88 -5.97 -14.81
CA ALA A 32 3.75 -4.81 -13.94
C ALA A 32 2.43 -4.88 -13.16
N TYR A 33 2.49 -4.84 -11.83
CA TYR A 33 1.30 -4.76 -10.99
C TYR A 33 0.88 -3.30 -10.84
N LYS A 34 -0.40 -3.02 -11.12
CA LYS A 34 -0.98 -1.70 -10.89
C LYS A 34 -1.46 -1.60 -9.44
N VAL A 35 -0.81 -0.74 -8.66
CA VAL A 35 -1.16 -0.45 -7.27
C VAL A 35 -1.84 0.92 -7.20
N TYR A 36 -3.03 0.95 -6.59
CA TYR A 36 -3.75 2.17 -6.27
C TYR A 36 -3.44 2.57 -4.84
N VAL A 37 -2.84 3.75 -4.66
CA VAL A 37 -2.48 4.28 -3.35
C VAL A 37 -3.34 5.50 -3.03
N ARG A 38 -3.95 5.50 -1.86
CA ARG A 38 -4.68 6.64 -1.30
C ARG A 38 -3.96 7.13 -0.06
N LEU A 39 -3.56 8.39 -0.09
CA LEU A 39 -2.92 9.07 1.03
C LEU A 39 -3.90 10.06 1.66
N MET A 40 -4.07 9.98 2.97
CA MET A 40 -4.96 10.84 3.74
C MET A 40 -4.19 11.51 4.87
N PHE A 41 -4.16 12.84 4.89
CA PHE A 41 -3.61 13.60 6.00
C PHE A 41 -4.66 13.64 7.12
N LEU A 42 -4.35 13.04 8.26
CA LEU A 42 -5.22 13.02 9.44
C LEU A 42 -4.99 14.27 10.30
N ARG A 43 -3.73 14.65 10.46
CA ARG A 43 -3.32 15.84 11.21
C ARG A 43 -2.04 16.40 10.63
N ILE A 44 -1.98 17.73 10.47
CA ILE A 44 -0.74 18.45 10.17
C ILE A 44 -0.28 19.08 11.50
N GLY A 45 0.97 18.80 11.86
CA GLY A 45 1.64 19.30 13.06
C GLY A 45 2.43 20.58 12.76
N GLU A 46 3.56 20.72 13.44
CA GLU A 46 4.45 21.88 13.27
C GLU A 46 4.98 21.98 11.84
N ILE A 47 5.01 23.21 11.32
CA ILE A 47 5.54 23.56 10.00
C ILE A 47 6.73 24.48 10.21
N ASP A 48 7.91 23.97 9.93
CA ASP A 48 9.15 24.72 9.89
C ASP A 48 9.40 25.19 8.44
N THR A 49 9.08 26.45 8.19
CA THR A 49 9.20 27.06 6.86
C THR A 49 10.65 27.43 6.50
N LEU A 50 11.54 27.59 7.49
CA LEU A 50 12.94 27.90 7.25
C LEU A 50 13.71 26.67 6.75
N ASN A 51 13.37 25.49 7.28
CA ASN A 51 14.00 24.22 6.91
C ASN A 51 13.15 23.36 5.96
N GLU A 52 12.03 23.88 5.46
CA GLU A 52 11.09 23.18 4.58
C GLU A 52 10.61 21.82 5.14
N LYS A 53 10.38 21.75 6.44
CA LYS A 53 9.96 20.53 7.14
C LYS A 53 8.59 20.70 7.75
N TYR A 54 7.82 19.62 7.79
CA TYR A 54 6.58 19.59 8.55
C TYR A 54 6.35 18.20 9.13
N GLN A 55 5.63 18.15 10.24
CA GLN A 55 5.17 16.89 10.83
C GLN A 55 3.74 16.63 10.37
N ALA A 56 3.41 15.39 10.02
CA ALA A 56 2.04 15.01 9.72
C ALA A 56 1.75 13.58 10.16
N GLN A 57 0.54 13.40 10.70
CA GLN A 57 -0.05 12.09 10.86
C GLN A 57 -0.82 11.77 9.59
N ILE A 58 -0.45 10.67 8.94
CA ILE A 58 -1.06 10.23 7.68
C ILE A 58 -1.60 8.81 7.81
N ALA A 59 -2.70 8.54 7.12
CA ALA A 59 -3.16 7.20 6.81
C ALA A 59 -2.84 6.90 5.34
N ILE A 60 -2.25 5.73 5.11
CA ILE A 60 -1.93 5.25 3.77
C ILE A 60 -2.76 3.99 3.55
N GLU A 61 -3.52 3.99 2.46
CA GLU A 61 -4.27 2.83 2.00
C GLU A 61 -3.75 2.42 0.63
N SER A 62 -3.56 1.11 0.42
CA SER A 62 -3.08 0.56 -0.85
C SER A 62 -3.94 -0.60 -1.29
N ARG A 63 -4.31 -0.61 -2.58
CA ARG A 63 -5.17 -1.61 -3.19
C ARG A 63 -4.59 -2.05 -4.51
N TRP A 64 -4.50 -3.35 -4.75
CA TRP A 64 -4.09 -3.89 -6.04
C TRP A 64 -4.93 -5.11 -6.38
N SER A 65 -5.08 -5.38 -7.67
CA SER A 65 -5.72 -6.59 -8.13
C SER A 65 -4.80 -7.77 -7.91
N ILE A 66 -5.35 -8.86 -7.42
CA ILE A 66 -4.64 -10.11 -7.22
C ILE A 66 -5.39 -11.22 -7.93
N GLU A 67 -4.62 -12.14 -8.53
CA GLU A 67 -5.17 -13.33 -9.18
C GLU A 67 -5.65 -14.27 -8.07
N LEU A 68 -6.97 -14.40 -7.91
CA LEU A 68 -7.61 -15.20 -6.85
C LEU A 68 -7.09 -16.64 -6.82
N ASP A 69 -6.83 -17.23 -8.00
CA ASP A 69 -6.33 -18.60 -8.16
C ASP A 69 -5.00 -18.86 -7.43
N LYS A 70 -4.16 -17.83 -7.29
CA LYS A 70 -2.87 -17.92 -6.59
C LYS A 70 -3.01 -17.82 -5.07
N ILE A 71 -4.09 -17.23 -4.59
CA ILE A 71 -4.36 -17.08 -3.16
C ILE A 71 -5.16 -18.27 -2.65
N SER A 72 -6.14 -18.74 -3.42
CA SER A 72 -7.10 -19.76 -2.99
C SER A 72 -6.44 -21.06 -2.53
N SER A 73 -5.26 -21.39 -3.05
CA SER A 73 -4.51 -22.59 -2.63
C SER A 73 -3.98 -22.51 -1.21
N ASN A 74 -3.83 -21.30 -0.65
CA ASN A 74 -3.25 -21.07 0.67
C ASN A 74 -4.31 -20.65 1.72
N LEU A 75 -5.59 -20.63 1.35
CA LEU A 75 -6.69 -20.28 2.24
C LEU A 75 -7.35 -21.54 2.80
N SER A 76 -7.76 -21.48 4.06
CA SER A 76 -8.72 -22.44 4.60
C SER A 76 -10.07 -22.32 3.88
N SER A 77 -10.88 -23.39 3.94
CA SER A 77 -12.22 -23.40 3.35
C SER A 77 -13.10 -22.24 3.86
N ASP A 78 -12.95 -21.86 5.12
CA ASP A 78 -13.71 -20.77 5.74
C ASP A 78 -13.26 -19.40 5.22
N GLU A 79 -11.95 -19.19 5.03
CA GLU A 79 -11.42 -17.95 4.45
C GLU A 79 -11.78 -17.80 2.98
N LEU A 80 -11.71 -18.89 2.21
CA LEU A 80 -12.12 -18.90 0.81
C LEU A 80 -13.60 -18.55 0.66
N ASN A 81 -14.48 -19.15 1.47
CA ASN A 81 -15.91 -18.82 1.47
C ASN A 81 -16.16 -17.35 1.82
N ARG A 82 -15.44 -16.79 2.80
CA ARG A 82 -15.53 -15.37 3.13
C ARG A 82 -15.13 -14.49 1.94
N LEU A 83 -14.03 -14.82 1.28
CA LEU A 83 -13.54 -14.08 0.11
C LEU A 83 -14.54 -14.12 -1.06
N LEU A 84 -15.09 -15.30 -1.36
CA LEU A 84 -16.08 -15.50 -2.43
C LEU A 84 -17.38 -14.72 -2.19
N HIS A 85 -17.76 -14.53 -0.92
CA HIS A 85 -18.93 -13.73 -0.53
C HIS A 85 -18.62 -12.23 -0.34
N GLY A 86 -17.47 -11.76 -0.83
CA GLY A 86 -17.08 -10.35 -0.79
C GLY A 86 -16.75 -9.83 0.62
N LYS A 87 -16.49 -10.73 1.58
CA LYS A 87 -16.06 -10.36 2.93
C LYS A 87 -14.55 -10.28 2.99
N SER A 88 -14.06 -9.33 3.77
CA SER A 88 -12.62 -9.17 4.02
C SER A 88 -12.04 -10.41 4.72
N ILE A 89 -10.88 -10.83 4.23
CA ILE A 89 -9.99 -11.80 4.87
C ILE A 89 -8.72 -11.08 5.30
N ALA A 90 -8.16 -11.47 6.43
CA ALA A 90 -6.93 -10.90 6.94
C ALA A 90 -5.82 -11.93 6.84
N PHE A 91 -4.78 -11.61 6.08
CA PHE A 91 -3.53 -12.36 6.10
C PHE A 91 -2.71 -11.85 7.29
N MET A 92 -2.98 -12.37 8.49
CA MET A 92 -2.04 -12.20 9.61
C MET A 92 -1.27 -13.50 9.75
N LYS A 93 0.05 -13.44 9.54
CA LYS A 93 0.97 -14.54 9.81
C LYS A 93 1.79 -14.20 11.05
#